data_AF-A0A7Y3T117-F1
#
_entry.id   AF-A0A7Y3T117-F1
#
_cell.length_a   1.000
_cell.length_b   1.000
_cell.length_c   1.000
_cell.angle_alpha   90.00
_cell.angle_beta   90.00
_cell.angle_gamma   90.00
#
_symmetry.space_group_name_H-M   'P 1'
#
loop_
_entity.id
_entity.type
_entity.pdbx_description
1 polymer ?
#
loop_
_entity_poly.entity_id
_entity_poly.type
_entity_poly.pdbx_seq_one_letter_code
_entity_poly.pdbx_strand_id
1 'polypeptide(L)'
;MIEIVKVFLDHFGCIFMSHRPLQEMFSKTALIISTTAGTGTKHVIKPIERSLRYWGIPKIYKCGLTLWAKNWNEMSLRKQNREYWRDKGWLQGKRPW
;
A
#
# COMPACT_ATOMS: atom_id res chain seq x y z
N MET A 1 -3.02 -11.87 -2.00
CA MET A 1 -2.21 -11.42 -0.84
C MET A 1 -0.89 -12.18 -0.92
N ILE A 2 0.25 -11.60 -0.56
CA ILE A 2 1.52 -12.34 -0.55
C ILE A 2 1.42 -13.45 0.51
N GLU A 3 1.81 -14.68 0.16
CA GLU A 3 1.61 -15.87 1.01
C GLU A 3 2.20 -15.72 2.42
N ILE A 4 3.38 -15.11 2.55
CA ILE A 4 4.03 -14.86 3.85
C ILE A 4 3.15 -13.99 4.76
N VAL A 5 2.55 -12.93 4.20
CA VAL A 5 1.68 -12.02 4.97
C VAL A 5 0.42 -12.75 5.41
N LYS A 6 -0.12 -13.63 4.56
CA LYS A 6 -1.27 -14.45 4.90
C LYS A 6 -0.96 -15.38 6.07
N VAL A 7 0.14 -16.14 5.99
CA VAL A 7 0.57 -17.05 7.06
C VAL A 7 0.81 -16.31 8.37
N PHE A 8 1.42 -15.11 8.31
CA PHE A 8 1.59 -14.26 9.48
C PHE A 8 0.24 -13.86 10.10
N LEU A 9 -0.71 -13.36 9.30
CA LEU A 9 -2.02 -12.95 9.80
C LEU A 9 -2.82 -14.12 10.38
N ASP A 10 -2.75 -15.29 9.75
CA ASP A 10 -3.44 -16.51 10.18
C ASP A 10 -2.85 -17.04 11.50
N HIS A 11 -1.53 -16.93 11.70
CA HIS A 11 -0.88 -17.29 12.96
C HIS A 11 -1.40 -16.45 14.14
N PHE A 12 -1.64 -15.16 13.90
CA PHE A 12 -2.26 -14.25 14.86
C PHE A 12 -3.80 -14.22 14.76
N GLY A 13 -4.43 -15.25 14.17
CA GLY A 13 -5.88 -15.37 14.09
C GLY A 13 -6.57 -15.45 15.46
N CYS A 14 -5.89 -16.02 16.45
CA CYS A 14 -6.44 -16.24 17.81
C CYS A 14 -6.74 -14.93 18.58
N ILE A 15 -6.10 -13.81 18.22
CA ILE A 15 -6.31 -12.49 18.86
C ILE A 15 -7.40 -11.66 18.18
N PHE A 16 -8.18 -12.25 17.27
CA PHE A 16 -9.31 -11.57 16.65
C PHE A 16 -10.37 -11.25 17.71
N MET A 17 -11.09 -10.15 17.50
CA MET A 17 -12.19 -9.66 18.36
C MET A 17 -13.26 -10.72 18.62
N SER A 18 -13.46 -11.66 17.69
CA SER A 18 -14.43 -12.75 17.86
C SER A 18 -13.98 -13.83 18.84
N HIS A 19 -12.69 -13.92 19.17
CA HIS A 19 -12.14 -14.96 20.04
C HIS A 19 -11.60 -14.37 21.34
N ARG A 20 -10.50 -13.62 21.27
CA ARG A 20 -9.85 -13.04 22.45
C ARG A 20 -9.10 -11.75 22.06
N PRO A 21 -9.79 -10.60 21.98
CA PRO A 21 -9.14 -9.34 21.64
C PRO A 21 -8.11 -8.96 22.71
N LEU A 22 -6.93 -8.55 22.27
CA LEU A 22 -5.91 -8.01 23.15
C LEU A 22 -6.16 -6.51 23.34
N GLN A 23 -6.35 -6.07 24.60
CA GLN A 23 -6.67 -4.67 24.89
C GLN A 23 -5.63 -3.68 24.36
N GLU A 24 -4.37 -4.08 24.32
CA GLU A 24 -3.27 -3.28 23.78
C GLU A 24 -3.43 -2.92 22.30
N MET A 25 -4.21 -3.69 21.53
CA MET A 25 -4.40 -3.42 20.10
C MET A 25 -5.29 -2.19 19.86
N PHE A 26 -6.18 -1.86 20.80
CA PHE A 26 -7.10 -0.72 20.69
C PHE A 26 -6.40 0.64 20.79
N SER A 27 -5.19 0.71 21.35
CA SER A 27 -4.40 1.94 21.40
C SER A 27 -3.40 2.07 20.24
N LYS A 28 -3.18 1.00 19.47
CA LYS A 28 -2.20 0.98 18.37
C LYS A 28 -2.73 1.68 17.13
N THR A 29 -1.79 2.11 16.29
CA THR A 29 -2.04 2.66 14.96
C THR A 29 -1.27 1.83 13.94
N ALA A 30 -1.92 1.49 12.82
CA ALA A 30 -1.30 0.71 11.76
C ALA A 30 -1.13 1.53 10.47
N LEU A 31 -0.03 1.29 9.76
CA LEU A 31 0.22 1.80 8.42
C LEU A 31 0.46 0.62 7.48
N ILE A 32 -0.38 0.51 6.44
CA ILE A 32 -0.23 -0.50 5.40
C ILE A 32 0.47 0.15 4.20
N ILE A 33 1.66 -0.33 3.87
CA ILE A 33 2.40 0.07 2.67
C ILE A 33 2.40 -1.12 1.72
N SER A 34 1.86 -0.94 0.52
CA SER A 34 1.86 -1.97 -0.51
C SER A 34 2.40 -1.38 -1.79
N THR A 35 3.43 -2.04 -2.32
CA THR A 35 4.08 -1.67 -3.57
C THR A 35 3.84 -2.78 -4.59
N THR A 36 3.28 -2.45 -5.76
CA THR A 36 3.07 -3.43 -6.83
C THR A 36 3.66 -2.95 -8.15
N ALA A 37 4.19 -3.87 -8.95
CA ALA A 37 4.48 -3.62 -10.35
C ALA A 37 3.14 -3.56 -11.12
N GLY A 38 2.69 -2.36 -11.48
CA GLY A 38 1.38 -2.14 -12.11
C GLY A 38 0.21 -2.06 -11.13
N THR A 39 -0.94 -2.60 -11.53
CA THR A 39 -2.21 -2.47 -10.78
C THR A 39 -2.37 -3.55 -9.71
N GLY A 40 -3.19 -3.28 -8.69
CA GLY A 40 -3.63 -4.33 -7.74
C GLY A 40 -3.40 -4.05 -6.26
N THR A 41 -2.77 -2.92 -5.88
CA THR A 41 -2.56 -2.55 -4.46
C THR A 41 -3.83 -2.61 -3.62
N LYS A 42 -4.97 -2.15 -4.17
CA LYS A 42 -6.27 -2.16 -3.49
C LYS A 42 -6.73 -3.57 -3.07
N HIS A 43 -6.51 -4.58 -3.91
CA HIS A 43 -6.89 -5.96 -3.63
C HIS A 43 -6.00 -6.60 -2.57
N VAL A 44 -4.78 -6.10 -2.38
CA VAL A 44 -3.85 -6.56 -1.34
C VAL A 44 -4.12 -5.84 -0.02
N ILE A 45 -4.32 -4.53 -0.05
CA ILE A 45 -4.55 -3.70 1.13
C ILE A 45 -5.88 -4.06 1.82
N LYS A 46 -6.96 -4.29 1.05
CA LYS A 46 -8.30 -4.54 1.59
C LYS A 46 -8.37 -5.73 2.57
N PRO A 47 -7.84 -6.93 2.26
CA PRO A 47 -7.87 -8.04 3.21
C PRO A 47 -6.93 -7.84 4.41
N ILE A 48 -5.78 -7.18 4.24
CA ILE A 48 -4.88 -6.84 5.36
C ILE A 48 -5.58 -5.87 6.32
N GLU A 49 -6.22 -4.83 5.79
CA GLU A 49 -7.00 -3.89 6.59
C GLU A 49 -8.11 -4.62 7.37
N ARG A 50 -8.82 -5.55 6.72
CA ARG A 50 -9.86 -6.33 7.37
C ARG A 50 -9.31 -7.12 8.56
N SER A 51 -8.18 -7.80 8.41
CA SER A 51 -7.54 -8.54 9.51
C SER A 51 -7.11 -7.61 10.65
N LEU A 52 -6.52 -6.45 10.34
CA LEU A 52 -6.12 -5.47 11.37
C LEU A 52 -7.32 -4.86 12.12
N ARG A 53 -8.45 -4.66 11.42
CA ARG A 53 -9.71 -4.26 12.07
C ARG A 53 -10.23 -5.35 12.98
N TYR A 54 -10.15 -6.62 12.57
CA TYR A 54 -10.52 -7.75 13.42
C TYR A 54 -9.62 -7.90 14.64
N TRP A 55 -8.38 -7.39 14.64
CA TRP A 55 -7.57 -7.27 15.85
C TRP A 55 -7.97 -6.11 16.77
N GLY A 56 -8.85 -5.21 16.32
CA GLY A 56 -9.31 -4.07 17.11
C GLY A 56 -8.51 -2.78 16.90
N ILE A 57 -7.67 -2.66 15.87
CA ILE A 57 -6.90 -1.43 15.64
C ILE A 57 -7.84 -0.32 15.14
N PRO A 58 -7.97 0.83 15.84
CA PRO A 58 -8.92 1.88 15.45
C PRO A 58 -8.42 2.72 14.27
N LYS A 59 -7.10 2.96 14.19
CA LYS A 59 -6.50 3.87 13.20
C LYS A 59 -5.65 3.06 12.21
N ILE A 60 -6.11 2.98 10.97
CA ILE A 60 -5.44 2.25 9.89
C ILE A 60 -5.24 3.18 8.70
N TYR A 61 -3.99 3.55 8.46
CA TYR A 61 -3.57 4.30 7.28
C TYR A 61 -3.14 3.35 6.17
N LYS A 62 -3.35 3.76 4.92
CA LYS A 62 -3.14 2.91 3.74
C LYS A 62 -2.39 3.71 2.68
N CYS A 63 -1.28 3.16 2.20
CA CYS A 63 -0.49 3.70 1.11
C CYS A 63 -0.27 2.60 0.06
N GLY A 64 -0.87 2.78 -1.12
CA GLY A 64 -0.70 1.90 -2.26
C GLY A 64 0.16 2.57 -3.32
N LEU A 65 1.39 2.10 -3.50
CA LEU A 65 2.32 2.60 -4.49
C LEU A 65 2.32 1.68 -5.71
N THR A 66 1.91 2.21 -6.85
CA THR A 66 2.06 1.52 -8.13
C THR A 66 3.39 1.92 -8.74
N LEU A 67 4.33 0.97 -8.78
CA LEU A 67 5.58 1.12 -9.52
C LEU A 67 5.38 0.63 -10.95
N TRP A 68 5.93 1.37 -11.90
CA TRP A 68 5.92 0.98 -13.31
C TRP A 68 7.16 0.20 -13.71
N ALA A 69 8.29 0.50 -13.08
CA ALA A 69 9.53 -0.25 -13.19
C ALA A 69 10.33 -0.09 -11.90
N LYS A 70 11.27 -0.99 -11.67
CA LYS A 70 12.20 -0.90 -10.53
C LYS A 70 13.29 0.13 -10.79
N ASN A 71 13.76 0.19 -12.04
CA ASN A 71 14.78 1.12 -12.51
C ASN A 71 14.21 2.08 -13.55
N TRP A 72 14.74 3.31 -13.61
CA TRP A 72 14.34 4.31 -14.60
C TRP A 72 14.50 3.80 -16.04
N ASN A 73 15.61 3.11 -16.31
CA ASN A 73 15.95 2.58 -17.64
C ASN A 73 15.01 1.47 -18.11
N GLU A 74 14.32 0.79 -17.20
CA GLU A 74 13.35 -0.26 -17.52
C GLU A 74 11.96 0.31 -17.83
N MET A 75 11.71 1.60 -17.56
CA MET A 75 10.46 2.25 -17.96
C MET A 75 10.44 2.46 -19.48
N SER A 76 9.27 2.33 -20.11
CA SER A 76 9.15 2.68 -21.52
C SER A 76 9.47 4.17 -21.75
N LEU A 77 10.13 4.48 -22.87
CA LEU A 77 10.60 5.83 -23.22
C LEU A 77 9.48 6.90 -23.11
N ARG A 78 8.27 6.52 -23.51
CA ARG A 78 7.06 7.36 -23.43
C ARG A 78 6.72 7.77 -21.99
N LYS A 79 6.87 6.84 -21.04
CA LYS A 79 6.61 7.11 -19.62
C LYS A 79 7.75 7.91 -18.99
N GLN A 80 9.01 7.58 -19.31
CA GLN A 80 10.16 8.38 -18.87
C GLN A 80 10.02 9.85 -19.28
N ASN A 81 9.70 10.12 -20.55
CA ASN A 81 9.50 11.49 -21.05
C ASN A 81 8.35 12.21 -20.35
N ARG A 82 7.23 11.52 -20.09
CA ARG A 82 6.10 12.09 -19.36
C ARG A 82 6.47 12.46 -17.92
N GLU A 83 7.18 11.58 -17.24
CA GLU A 83 7.65 11.78 -15.87
C GLU A 83 8.66 12.95 -15.83
N TYR A 84 9.60 13.00 -16.78
CA TYR A 84 10.55 14.09 -16.97
C TYR A 84 9.86 15.45 -17.21
N TRP A 85 8.85 15.52 -18.08
CA TRP A 85 8.07 16.74 -18.31
C TRP A 85 7.23 17.15 -17.10
N ARG A 86 6.74 16.17 -16.31
CA ARG A 86 6.07 16.45 -15.03
C ARG A 86 7.01 17.12 -14.06
N ASP A 87 8.23 16.59 -13.92
CA ASP A 87 9.24 17.09 -12.99
C ASP A 87 9.71 18.50 -13.34
N LYS A 88 9.82 18.80 -14.64
CA LYS A 88 10.09 20.15 -15.17
C LYS A 88 8.88 21.10 -15.08
N GLY A 89 7.71 20.63 -14.64
CA GLY A 89 6.49 21.44 -14.53
C GLY A 89 5.82 21.78 -15.86
N TRP A 90 6.31 21.24 -16.99
CA TRP A 90 5.82 21.57 -18.34
C TRP A 90 4.42 21.02 -18.63
N LEU A 91 3.96 20.07 -17.80
CA LEU A 91 2.59 19.55 -17.85
C LEU A 91 1.58 20.42 -17.08
N GLN A 92 2.02 21.44 -16.33
CA GLN A 92 1.17 22.29 -15.48
C GLN A 92 0.76 23.61 -16.17
N GLY A 93 0.90 23.70 -17.49
CA GLY A 93 0.50 24.87 -18.26
C GLY A 93 1.39 26.11 -18.10
N LYS A 94 2.44 26.05 -17.26
CA LYS A 94 3.48 27.07 -17.23
C LYS A 94 4.40 26.86 -18.42
N ARG A 95 4.32 27.76 -19.41
CA ARG A 95 5.22 27.75 -20.56
C ARG A 95 6.65 28.03 -20.05
N PRO A 96 7.66 27.30 -20.55
CA PRO A 96 9.05 27.46 -20.12
C PRO A 96 9.75 28.68 -20.73
N TRP A 97 8.98 29.65 -21.23
CA TRP A 97 9.42 30.97 -21.69
C TRP A 97 8.47 32.03 -21.13
#